data_AF-A0AAV4AY36-F1
#
_entry.id   AF-A0AAV4AY36-F1
#
_cell.length_a   1.000
_cell.length_b   1.000
_cell.length_c   1.000
_cell.angle_alpha   90.00
_cell.angle_beta   90.00
_cell.angle_gamma   90.00
#
_symmetry.space_group_name_H-M   'P 1'
#
loop_
_entity.id
_entity.type
_entity.pdbx_description
1 polymer ?
#
loop_
_entity_poly.entity_id
_entity_poly.type
_entity_poly.pdbx_seq_one_letter_code
_entity_poly.pdbx_strand_id
1 'polypeptide(L)'
;MDASSLSRSQRMVLMALQKTTQIADAEAKPSTSKFPAHDIDHEDLFDLNTFNSESQAVGAETLMPGATEGSSPTLIPRYLEGQAAVTIQHVACGDLFTACLTDRGILMTFGSGVNGCLGHGNCNDVAQAKIVEALLGYEVVQVSCGASHVLAVTNEHEVFAWGRGDNGRLGLGDYASCTSPQPVSVPEGCRPCSVHCGMDCSVILTLERMLLCSGSNRYNKLALDCTRSEFQDRGERMSVIEEVALFTPVASEPINSLPIKMVSLGTSHSAIVTEAGECYTAGSNQFGQLGAVTEQGSRGGPVLVPALSGKVVSLLACGDIFTVAVTQDQVIYTWGKTSRGRLGRPDQDSHLPGAVTLPQGDNLLTIVSVSSSHGSTLVAAKPMQRSSSPV
;
A
#
# COMPACT_ATOMS: atom_id res chain seq x y z
N MET A 1 41.89 -25.10 2.44
CA MET A 1 40.77 -25.49 3.32
C MET A 1 39.67 -24.49 3.04
N ASP A 2 38.81 -24.85 2.10
CA ASP A 2 37.80 -23.98 1.50
C ASP A 2 36.60 -23.79 2.43
N ALA A 3 36.23 -22.53 2.63
CA ALA A 3 34.97 -22.13 3.26
C ALA A 3 33.88 -22.05 2.19
N SER A 4 33.44 -23.20 1.69
CA SER A 4 32.29 -23.37 0.81
C SER A 4 31.16 -24.11 1.55
N SER A 5 30.46 -23.43 2.47
CA SER A 5 29.18 -23.92 3.00
C SER A 5 28.32 -22.84 3.65
N LEU A 6 27.84 -21.87 2.86
CA LEU A 6 26.64 -21.12 3.22
C LEU A 6 25.60 -21.28 2.11
N SER A 7 24.51 -21.96 2.45
CA SER A 7 23.47 -22.46 1.55
C SER A 7 22.68 -21.34 0.85
N ARG A 8 22.40 -21.57 -0.44
CA ARG A 8 21.79 -20.67 -1.44
C ARG A 8 20.30 -20.30 -1.24
N SER A 9 19.71 -20.39 -0.04
CA SER A 9 18.24 -20.47 0.09
C SER A 9 17.49 -19.25 0.68
N GLN A 10 18.10 -18.07 0.83
CA GLN A 10 17.39 -16.87 1.30
C GLN A 10 17.86 -15.59 0.60
N ARG A 11 17.48 -15.41 -0.68
CA ARG A 11 17.68 -14.13 -1.39
C ARG A 11 16.33 -13.51 -1.70
N MET A 12 15.88 -12.64 -0.81
CA MET A 12 14.71 -11.79 -1.00
C MET A 12 15.13 -10.64 -1.92
N VAL A 13 14.66 -10.64 -3.18
CA VAL A 13 14.92 -9.55 -4.13
C VAL A 13 13.94 -8.42 -3.81
N LEU A 14 14.48 -7.32 -3.29
CA LEU A 14 13.73 -6.12 -2.91
C LEU A 14 13.65 -5.18 -4.13
N MET A 15 12.45 -4.84 -4.61
CA MET A 15 12.23 -3.76 -5.57
C MET A 15 11.51 -2.61 -4.86
N ALA A 16 12.25 -1.58 -4.47
CA ALA A 16 11.68 -0.28 -4.14
C ALA A 16 11.54 0.52 -5.45
N LEU A 17 10.31 0.77 -5.89
CA LEU A 17 10.04 1.66 -7.02
C LEU A 17 10.11 3.10 -6.51
N GLN A 18 11.19 3.81 -6.82
CA GLN A 18 11.27 5.26 -6.68
C GLN A 18 11.13 5.87 -8.07
N LYS A 19 10.02 6.58 -8.33
CA LYS A 19 9.94 7.51 -9.48
C LYS A 19 10.61 8.82 -9.03
N THR A 20 11.92 8.91 -9.22
CA THR A 20 12.62 10.19 -9.05
C THR A 20 12.42 11.03 -10.31
N THR A 21 11.42 11.90 -10.31
CA THR A 21 11.40 13.04 -11.25
C THR A 21 12.51 14.00 -10.83
N GLN A 22 13.62 14.02 -11.57
CA GLN A 22 14.60 15.10 -11.46
C GLN A 22 13.92 16.40 -11.90
N ILE A 23 13.66 17.31 -10.95
CA ILE A 23 13.38 18.71 -11.27
C ILE A 23 14.75 19.37 -11.35
N ALA A 24 15.19 19.70 -12.56
CA ALA A 24 16.32 20.58 -12.76
C ALA A 24 15.94 21.99 -12.30
N ASP A 25 16.79 22.60 -11.48
CA ASP A 25 16.69 23.98 -11.04
C ASP A 25 16.59 24.92 -12.24
N ALA A 26 15.50 25.69 -12.31
CA ALA A 26 15.41 26.88 -13.14
C ALA A 26 14.90 28.04 -12.26
N GLU A 27 15.78 29.00 -12.03
CA GLU A 27 15.52 30.26 -11.32
C GLU A 27 14.28 30.98 -11.88
N ALA A 28 13.28 31.22 -11.03
CA ALA A 28 12.15 32.07 -11.36
C ALA A 28 12.48 33.55 -11.10
N LYS A 29 12.68 34.33 -12.17
CA LYS A 29 12.43 35.79 -12.15
C LYS A 29 10.94 36.05 -12.42
N PRO A 30 10.32 37.03 -11.76
CA PRO A 30 8.87 37.26 -11.89
C PRO A 30 8.58 38.17 -13.08
N SER A 31 7.64 37.79 -13.95
CA SER A 31 6.96 38.76 -14.80
C SER A 31 5.56 38.30 -15.21
N THR A 32 4.65 39.25 -15.05
CA THR A 32 3.22 39.27 -15.35
C THR A 32 2.87 39.01 -16.82
N SER A 33 1.74 38.33 -17.05
CA SER A 33 0.63 38.74 -17.95
C SER A 33 0.12 37.66 -18.94
N LYS A 34 -1.21 37.50 -18.89
CA LYS A 34 -2.19 37.20 -19.95
C LYS A 34 -2.04 35.92 -20.81
N PHE A 35 -2.99 35.00 -20.61
CA PHE A 35 -3.50 34.04 -21.61
C PHE A 35 -4.02 34.76 -22.88
N PRO A 36 -3.94 34.15 -24.09
CA PRO A 36 -4.90 33.12 -24.52
C PRO A 36 -4.32 31.94 -25.34
N ALA A 37 -5.21 30.99 -25.62
CA ALA A 37 -5.05 29.67 -26.22
C ALA A 37 -4.60 29.63 -27.70
N HIS A 38 -3.96 28.53 -28.11
CA HIS A 38 -4.31 27.73 -29.30
C HIS A 38 -3.46 26.43 -29.39
N ASP A 39 -4.08 25.38 -29.96
CA ASP A 39 -3.52 24.07 -30.34
C ASP A 39 -2.24 24.14 -31.18
N ILE A 40 -1.44 23.06 -31.17
CA ILE A 40 -0.87 22.35 -32.34
C ILE A 40 0.03 21.17 -31.88
N ASP A 41 -0.17 20.02 -32.52
CA ASP A 41 0.65 18.80 -32.50
C ASP A 41 2.07 19.01 -33.08
N HIS A 42 3.08 18.32 -32.54
CA HIS A 42 3.95 17.38 -33.30
C HIS A 42 5.15 16.89 -32.47
N GLU A 43 5.48 15.62 -32.73
CA GLU A 43 6.67 14.89 -32.33
C GLU A 43 7.97 15.59 -32.72
N ASP A 44 9.01 15.42 -31.90
CA ASP A 44 10.38 15.38 -32.42
C ASP A 44 11.25 14.39 -31.61
N LEU A 45 11.79 13.43 -32.35
CA LEU A 45 12.78 12.44 -31.95
C LEU A 45 14.12 13.09 -31.60
N PHE A 46 14.78 12.59 -30.55
CA PHE A 46 16.25 12.63 -30.47
C PHE A 46 16.79 11.27 -30.04
N ASP A 47 17.44 10.61 -31.00
CA ASP A 47 18.31 9.45 -30.85
C ASP A 47 19.54 9.79 -30.00
N LEU A 48 19.84 8.95 -29.02
CA LEU A 48 21.22 8.76 -28.53
C LEU A 48 21.38 7.34 -27.96
N ASN A 49 21.67 6.41 -28.87
CA ASN A 49 22.31 5.16 -28.53
C ASN A 49 23.80 5.40 -28.22
N THR A 50 24.28 4.81 -27.13
CA THR A 50 25.46 3.92 -27.04
C THR A 50 26.21 4.13 -25.73
N PHE A 51 26.04 3.22 -24.77
CA PHE A 51 27.16 2.62 -24.01
C PHE A 51 26.64 1.33 -23.34
N ASN A 52 27.01 0.19 -23.94
CA ASN A 52 26.75 -1.15 -23.41
C ASN A 52 27.71 -1.47 -22.26
N SER A 53 27.15 -1.97 -21.16
CA SER A 53 27.85 -2.92 -20.28
C SER A 53 26.86 -4.02 -19.90
N GLU A 54 27.11 -5.21 -20.42
CA GLU A 54 26.25 -6.37 -20.30
C GLU A 54 26.21 -6.90 -18.86
N SER A 55 25.01 -7.14 -18.34
CA SER A 55 24.78 -8.20 -17.36
C SER A 55 23.52 -8.95 -17.77
N GLN A 56 23.69 -10.22 -18.11
CA GLN A 56 22.60 -11.09 -18.57
C GLN A 56 21.65 -11.40 -17.41
N ALA A 57 20.44 -10.83 -17.46
CA ALA A 57 19.29 -11.36 -16.73
C ALA A 57 18.72 -12.55 -17.52
N VAL A 58 18.82 -13.76 -16.96
CA VAL A 58 18.18 -14.94 -17.53
C VAL A 58 16.75 -15.03 -16.99
N GLY A 59 15.77 -14.77 -17.86
CA GLY A 59 14.36 -15.00 -17.58
C GLY A 59 13.52 -14.61 -18.80
N ALA A 60 12.95 -15.61 -19.47
CA ALA A 60 12.21 -15.45 -20.73
C ALA A 60 11.13 -14.36 -20.65
N GLU A 61 11.17 -13.40 -21.57
CA GLU A 61 10.13 -12.41 -21.79
C GLU A 61 8.87 -13.10 -22.33
N THR A 62 7.99 -13.53 -21.43
CA THR A 62 6.60 -13.84 -21.80
C THR A 62 5.75 -12.74 -21.19
N LEU A 63 5.36 -11.77 -22.02
CA LEU A 63 4.46 -10.68 -21.64
C LEU A 63 3.16 -11.28 -21.08
N MET A 64 2.75 -10.82 -19.89
CA MET A 64 1.46 -11.18 -19.32
C MET A 64 0.33 -10.73 -20.26
N PRO A 65 -0.79 -11.49 -20.35
CA PRO A 65 -1.98 -11.00 -21.04
C PRO A 65 -2.41 -9.63 -20.52
N GLY A 66 -2.49 -8.63 -21.40
CA GLY A 66 -2.82 -7.24 -21.06
C GLY A 66 -1.62 -6.28 -20.88
N ALA A 67 -0.38 -6.75 -21.01
CA ALA A 67 0.80 -5.89 -21.04
C ALA A 67 0.78 -4.97 -22.28
N THR A 68 0.98 -3.66 -22.08
CA THR A 68 1.07 -2.70 -23.19
C THR A 68 2.47 -2.72 -23.78
N GLU A 69 2.59 -2.87 -25.11
CA GLU A 69 3.85 -2.67 -25.85
C GLU A 69 4.29 -1.20 -25.73
N GLY A 70 5.19 -0.95 -24.81
CA GLY A 70 5.91 0.31 -24.64
C GLY A 70 7.21 -0.02 -23.94
N SER A 71 8.29 0.70 -24.26
CA SER A 71 9.60 0.51 -23.65
C SER A 71 9.51 0.54 -22.13
N SER A 72 9.38 -0.63 -21.51
CA SER A 72 9.36 -0.76 -20.06
C SER A 72 10.76 -0.41 -19.59
N PRO A 73 10.93 0.59 -18.70
CA PRO A 73 12.25 0.90 -18.18
C PRO A 73 12.81 -0.35 -17.51
N THR A 74 14.02 -0.75 -17.91
CA THR A 74 14.72 -1.86 -17.28
C THR A 74 15.03 -1.47 -15.83
N LEU A 75 14.27 -2.03 -14.89
CA LEU A 75 14.51 -1.84 -13.46
C LEU A 75 15.71 -2.70 -13.07
N ILE A 76 16.85 -2.05 -12.80
CA ILE A 76 18.05 -2.72 -12.29
C ILE A 76 18.03 -2.58 -10.76
N PRO A 77 17.83 -3.67 -10.00
CA PRO A 77 17.96 -3.62 -8.55
C PRO A 77 19.35 -3.13 -8.17
N ARG A 78 19.44 -2.12 -7.28
CA ARG A 78 20.69 -1.63 -6.73
C ARG A 78 20.76 -1.90 -5.25
N TYR A 79 21.94 -2.31 -4.78
CA TYR A 79 22.21 -2.41 -3.35
C TYR A 79 22.30 -1.01 -2.75
N LEU A 80 21.72 -0.83 -1.56
CA LEU A 80 22.00 0.35 -0.76
C LEU A 80 23.43 0.21 -0.21
N GLU A 81 24.36 0.99 -0.78
CA GLU A 81 25.75 1.03 -0.32
C GLU A 81 25.84 1.58 1.11
N GLY A 82 26.80 1.09 1.91
CA GLY A 82 27.09 1.62 3.25
C GLY A 82 26.36 0.95 4.43
N GLN A 83 25.58 -0.11 4.21
CA GLN A 83 24.84 -0.82 5.28
C GLN A 83 25.33 -2.25 5.55
N ALA A 84 26.61 -2.53 5.31
CA ALA A 84 27.19 -3.88 5.32
C ALA A 84 27.12 -4.65 6.66
N ALA A 85 26.55 -4.06 7.72
CA ALA A 85 26.36 -4.68 9.03
C ALA A 85 24.92 -4.62 9.56
N VAL A 86 23.96 -4.12 8.76
CA VAL A 86 22.58 -3.92 9.19
C VAL A 86 21.63 -4.81 8.38
N THR A 87 20.90 -5.68 9.07
CA THR A 87 19.86 -6.52 8.43
C THR A 87 18.56 -5.72 8.37
N ILE A 88 18.08 -5.43 7.15
CA ILE A 88 16.76 -4.83 6.94
C ILE A 88 15.71 -5.94 6.92
N GLN A 89 14.71 -5.83 7.79
CA GLN A 89 13.61 -6.80 7.91
C GLN A 89 12.33 -6.32 7.23
N HIS A 90 12.07 -5.01 7.22
CA HIS A 90 10.86 -4.45 6.64
C HIS A 90 11.15 -3.13 5.91
N VAL A 91 10.42 -2.86 4.83
CA VAL A 91 10.52 -1.63 4.05
C VAL A 91 9.12 -1.15 3.71
N ALA A 92 8.89 0.15 3.91
CA ALA A 92 7.66 0.83 3.55
C ALA A 92 7.97 2.06 2.70
N CYS A 93 7.24 2.23 1.60
CA CYS A 93 7.45 3.33 0.65
C CYS A 93 6.28 4.30 0.70
N GLY A 94 6.57 5.59 0.85
CA GLY A 94 5.62 6.65 0.51
C GLY A 94 5.82 7.12 -0.92
N ASP A 95 5.25 8.27 -1.28
CA ASP A 95 5.30 8.75 -2.68
C ASP A 95 6.74 9.07 -3.14
N LEU A 96 7.51 9.75 -2.30
CA LEU A 96 8.87 10.23 -2.61
C LEU A 96 9.90 9.90 -1.52
N PHE A 97 9.55 9.03 -0.57
CA PHE A 97 10.42 8.64 0.53
C PHE A 97 10.27 7.17 0.89
N THR A 98 11.24 6.64 1.62
CA THR A 98 11.27 5.23 2.03
C THR A 98 11.68 5.13 3.49
N ALA A 99 11.03 4.22 4.21
CA ALA A 99 11.37 3.82 5.54
C ALA A 99 11.89 2.37 5.52
N CYS A 100 13.01 2.13 6.20
CA CYS A 100 13.63 0.83 6.37
C CYS A 100 13.69 0.51 7.87
N LEU A 101 13.22 -0.66 8.23
CA LEU A 101 13.24 -1.17 9.60
C LEU A 101 14.22 -2.34 9.70
N THR A 102 15.11 -2.27 10.67
CA THR A 102 16.11 -3.31 10.92
C THR A 102 15.54 -4.47 11.74
N ASP A 103 16.25 -5.60 11.77
CA ASP A 103 15.98 -6.74 12.67
C ASP A 103 16.17 -6.42 14.16
N ARG A 104 16.66 -5.23 14.49
CA ARG A 104 16.83 -4.70 15.86
C ARG A 104 15.77 -3.65 16.22
N GLY A 105 14.76 -3.46 15.38
CA GLY A 105 13.72 -2.47 15.59
C GLY A 105 14.16 -1.01 15.40
N ILE A 106 15.29 -0.79 14.71
CA ILE A 106 15.78 0.57 14.41
C ILE A 106 15.14 1.05 13.11
N LEU A 107 14.46 2.21 13.18
CA LEU A 107 13.84 2.82 12.02
C LEU A 107 14.79 3.83 11.35
N MET A 108 14.93 3.71 10.03
CA MET A 108 15.67 4.65 9.19
C MET A 108 14.79 5.16 8.05
N THR A 109 14.95 6.42 7.67
CA THR A 109 14.19 7.07 6.60
C THR A 109 15.10 7.85 5.65
N PHE A 110 14.72 7.92 4.38
CA PHE A 110 15.40 8.72 3.35
C PHE A 110 14.47 9.02 2.18
N GLY A 111 14.89 9.94 1.31
CA GLY A 111 14.10 10.51 0.22
C GLY A 111 13.71 11.95 0.50
N SER A 112 12.53 12.36 0.03
CA SER A 112 12.04 13.72 0.23
C SER A 112 11.60 13.98 1.67
N GLY A 113 12.00 15.13 2.22
CA GLY A 113 11.63 15.62 3.55
C GLY A 113 10.33 16.42 3.60
N VAL A 114 9.66 16.61 2.46
CA VAL A 114 8.46 17.44 2.35
C VAL A 114 7.38 16.99 3.35
N ASN A 115 6.73 17.96 4.00
CA ASN A 115 5.78 17.75 5.11
C ASN A 115 6.37 17.07 6.36
N GLY A 116 7.69 16.90 6.44
CA GLY A 116 8.34 16.29 7.60
C GLY A 116 8.18 14.76 7.69
N CYS A 117 7.84 14.09 6.58
CA CYS A 117 7.57 12.64 6.58
C CYS A 117 8.78 11.75 6.93
N LEU A 118 9.99 12.32 6.97
CA LEU A 118 11.20 11.61 7.41
C LEU A 118 11.36 11.60 8.94
N GLY A 119 10.61 12.40 9.72
CA GLY A 119 10.63 12.29 11.18
C GLY A 119 11.91 12.81 11.85
N HIS A 120 12.74 13.62 11.16
CA HIS A 120 14.00 14.15 11.68
C HIS A 120 13.89 15.56 12.31
N GLY A 121 12.67 16.00 12.66
CA GLY A 121 12.40 17.31 13.25
C GLY A 121 12.47 18.49 12.26
N ASN A 122 12.63 18.22 10.97
CA ASN A 122 12.68 19.23 9.90
C ASN A 122 12.12 18.65 8.59
N CYS A 123 12.12 19.46 7.52
CA CYS A 123 11.59 19.09 6.21
C CYS A 123 12.67 18.90 5.13
N ASN A 124 13.93 18.65 5.53
CA ASN A 124 15.03 18.53 4.58
C ASN A 124 15.05 17.15 3.92
N ASP A 125 15.39 17.11 2.63
CA ASP A 125 15.62 15.86 1.90
C ASP A 125 16.87 15.13 2.44
N VAL A 126 16.82 13.81 2.40
CA VAL A 126 17.88 12.93 2.92
C VAL A 126 18.23 11.90 1.86
N ALA A 127 19.44 11.94 1.32
CA ALA A 127 19.84 11.06 0.21
C ALA A 127 20.16 9.61 0.66
N GLN A 128 20.52 9.40 1.92
CA GLN A 128 20.92 8.09 2.46
C GLN A 128 20.14 7.77 3.72
N ALA A 129 19.81 6.49 3.94
CA ALA A 129 19.07 6.04 5.12
C ALA A 129 19.64 6.64 6.42
N LYS A 130 18.82 7.45 7.10
CA LYS A 130 19.16 8.11 8.36
C LYS A 130 18.25 7.61 9.47
N ILE A 131 18.83 7.33 10.64
CA ILE A 131 18.08 6.88 11.82
C ILE A 131 17.09 7.97 12.26
N VAL A 132 15.87 7.55 12.60
CA VAL A 132 14.85 8.40 13.23
C VAL A 132 15.15 8.45 14.74
N GLU A 133 16.00 9.40 15.15
CA GLU A 133 16.53 9.48 16.51
C GLU A 133 15.46 9.57 17.61
N ALA A 134 14.31 10.19 17.30
CA ALA A 134 13.18 10.32 18.23
C ALA A 134 12.57 8.99 18.66
N LEU A 135 12.83 7.90 17.91
CA LEU A 135 12.36 6.55 18.24
C LEU A 135 13.47 5.67 18.84
N LEU A 136 14.65 6.21 19.13
CA LEU A 136 15.68 5.46 19.85
C LEU A 136 15.19 5.12 21.26
N GLY A 137 15.32 3.85 21.62
CA GLY A 137 14.79 3.31 22.88
C GLY A 137 13.48 2.53 22.71
N TYR A 138 12.79 2.69 21.59
CA TYR A 138 11.64 1.87 21.21
C TYR A 138 12.08 0.75 20.26
N GLU A 139 11.55 -0.46 20.46
CA GLU A 139 11.70 -1.55 19.50
C GLU A 139 10.53 -1.49 18.52
N VAL A 140 10.74 -0.83 17.38
CA VAL A 140 9.73 -0.75 16.31
C VAL A 140 9.58 -2.11 15.64
N VAL A 141 8.36 -2.62 15.52
CA VAL A 141 8.09 -3.94 14.90
C VAL A 141 7.47 -3.83 13.51
N GLN A 142 6.82 -2.71 13.20
CA GLN A 142 6.28 -2.44 11.88
C GLN A 142 6.23 -0.94 11.61
N VAL A 143 6.43 -0.57 10.35
CA VAL A 143 6.26 0.79 9.84
C VAL A 143 5.36 0.75 8.60
N SER A 144 4.53 1.76 8.42
CA SER A 144 3.75 1.96 7.20
C SER A 144 3.88 3.39 6.73
N CYS A 145 4.04 3.57 5.42
CA CYS A 145 4.19 4.87 4.79
C CYS A 145 2.98 5.13 3.89
N GLY A 146 2.31 6.25 4.10
CA GLY A 146 1.30 6.76 3.18
C GLY A 146 1.93 7.69 2.15
N ALA A 147 1.10 8.46 1.45
CA ALA A 147 1.60 9.42 0.45
C ALA A 147 2.65 10.40 1.03
N SER A 148 2.42 10.92 2.24
CA SER A 148 3.34 11.86 2.90
C SER A 148 3.28 11.81 4.42
N HIS A 149 2.95 10.66 5.00
CA HIS A 149 2.90 10.46 6.45
C HIS A 149 3.32 9.04 6.80
N VAL A 150 3.66 8.80 8.06
CA VAL A 150 4.16 7.52 8.54
C VAL A 150 3.47 7.15 9.83
N LEU A 151 3.18 5.86 9.97
CA LEU A 151 2.86 5.23 11.25
C LEU A 151 3.93 4.19 11.58
N ALA A 152 4.32 4.12 12.84
CA ALA A 152 5.16 3.06 13.38
C ALA A 152 4.49 2.46 14.61
N VAL A 153 4.60 1.15 14.79
CA VAL A 153 4.12 0.44 15.98
C VAL A 153 5.28 -0.31 16.65
N THR A 154 5.32 -0.28 17.97
CA THR A 154 6.35 -0.91 18.80
C THR A 154 5.94 -2.30 19.28
N ASN A 155 6.88 -3.06 19.80
CA ASN A 155 6.64 -4.34 20.48
C ASN A 155 5.75 -4.20 21.74
N GLU A 156 5.69 -3.01 22.34
CA GLU A 156 4.85 -2.66 23.49
C GLU A 156 3.47 -2.11 23.09
N HIS A 157 3.09 -2.25 21.81
CA HIS A 157 1.80 -1.79 21.27
C HIS A 157 1.61 -0.27 21.26
N GLU A 158 2.69 0.50 21.34
CA GLU A 158 2.64 1.96 21.18
C GLU A 158 2.67 2.32 19.70
N VAL A 159 1.94 3.36 19.33
CA VAL A 159 1.89 3.85 17.95
C VAL A 159 2.41 5.28 17.89
N PHE A 160 3.26 5.53 16.90
CA PHE A 160 3.78 6.86 16.60
C PHE A 160 3.35 7.28 15.21
N ALA A 161 3.01 8.57 15.04
CA ALA A 161 2.62 9.16 13.78
C ALA A 161 3.40 10.45 13.50
N TRP A 162 3.75 10.68 12.23
CA TRP A 162 4.33 11.96 11.78
C TRP A 162 4.19 12.15 10.27
N GLY A 163 4.58 13.34 9.80
CA GLY A 163 4.46 13.80 8.42
C GLY A 163 3.25 14.72 8.26
N ARG A 164 2.60 14.64 7.10
CA ARG A 164 1.46 15.48 6.72
C ARG A 164 0.22 15.18 7.59
N GLY A 165 -0.38 16.23 8.18
CA GLY A 165 -1.49 16.11 9.14
C GLY A 165 -2.90 16.38 8.63
N ASP A 166 -3.04 16.89 7.41
CA ASP A 166 -4.35 17.25 6.86
C ASP A 166 -5.32 16.06 6.80
N ASN A 167 -6.61 16.37 6.87
CA ASN A 167 -7.71 15.42 7.05
C ASN A 167 -7.69 14.63 8.37
N GLY A 168 -6.75 14.90 9.29
CA GLY A 168 -6.64 14.19 10.57
C GLY A 168 -5.89 12.85 10.47
N ARG A 169 -5.15 12.62 9.38
CA ARG A 169 -4.54 11.31 9.05
C ARG A 169 -3.47 10.82 10.03
N LEU A 170 -2.97 11.68 10.91
CA LEU A 170 -2.03 11.28 11.96
C LEU A 170 -2.74 10.74 13.21
N GLY A 171 -4.04 11.01 13.37
CA GLY A 171 -4.79 10.54 14.54
C GLY A 171 -4.39 11.21 15.86
N LEU A 172 -3.82 12.42 15.83
CA LEU A 172 -3.28 13.15 16.98
C LEU A 172 -4.30 14.09 17.67
N GLY A 173 -5.54 14.13 17.18
CA GLY A 173 -6.60 15.00 17.69
C GLY A 173 -6.68 16.37 17.01
N ASP A 174 -5.80 16.62 16.04
CA ASP A 174 -5.81 17.82 15.22
C ASP A 174 -5.47 17.51 13.74
N TYR A 175 -5.21 18.57 12.96
CA TYR A 175 -4.91 18.50 11.53
C TYR A 175 -3.49 19.01 11.22
N ALA A 176 -2.64 19.16 12.23
CA ALA A 176 -1.31 19.73 12.09
C ALA A 176 -0.32 18.68 11.58
N SER A 177 0.57 19.08 10.68
CA SER A 177 1.70 18.24 10.28
C SER A 177 2.75 18.20 11.38
N CYS A 178 3.38 17.05 11.57
CA CYS A 178 4.43 16.85 12.57
C CYS A 178 5.72 16.41 11.88
N THR A 179 6.83 17.08 12.16
CA THR A 179 8.14 16.74 11.56
C THR A 179 8.93 15.71 12.37
N SER A 180 8.41 15.30 13.53
CA SER A 180 9.00 14.32 14.45
C SER A 180 7.92 13.35 14.91
N PRO A 181 8.21 12.05 15.09
CA PRO A 181 7.29 11.06 15.64
C PRO A 181 6.57 11.57 16.90
N GLN A 182 5.24 11.52 16.87
CA GLN A 182 4.38 11.86 18.01
C GLN A 182 3.62 10.61 18.48
N PRO A 183 3.49 10.40 19.81
CA PRO A 183 2.71 9.29 20.33
C PRO A 183 1.23 9.47 20.01
N VAL A 184 0.60 8.42 19.54
CA VAL A 184 -0.82 8.37 19.18
C VAL A 184 -1.63 7.87 20.37
N SER A 185 -2.73 8.57 20.70
CA SER A 185 -3.69 8.09 21.68
C SER A 185 -4.61 7.04 21.06
N VAL A 186 -4.67 5.86 21.68
CA VAL A 186 -5.50 4.72 21.24
C VAL A 186 -6.62 4.49 22.27
N PRO A 187 -7.87 4.19 21.86
CA PRO A 187 -8.96 3.91 22.80
C PRO A 187 -8.62 2.78 23.78
N GLU A 188 -9.15 2.87 25.00
CA GLU A 188 -8.95 1.85 26.03
C GLU A 188 -9.41 0.47 25.55
N GLY A 189 -8.67 -0.58 25.94
CA GLY A 189 -8.95 -1.96 25.56
C GLY A 189 -8.53 -2.34 24.14
N CYS A 190 -7.98 -1.41 23.36
CA CYS A 190 -7.43 -1.69 22.03
C CYS A 190 -5.90 -1.76 22.08
N ARG A 191 -5.31 -2.89 21.66
CA ARG A 191 -3.85 -3.07 21.59
C ARG A 191 -3.38 -3.10 20.13
N PRO A 192 -2.76 -2.04 19.61
CA PRO A 192 -2.22 -1.99 18.26
C PRO A 192 -1.26 -3.14 17.96
N CYS A 193 -1.42 -3.81 16.83
CA CYS A 193 -0.49 -4.85 16.37
C CYS A 193 -0.04 -4.68 14.92
N SER A 194 -0.77 -3.92 14.10
CA SER A 194 -0.36 -3.57 12.74
C SER A 194 -0.86 -2.18 12.36
N VAL A 195 -0.06 -1.48 11.56
CA VAL A 195 -0.34 -0.12 11.07
C VAL A 195 -0.36 -0.09 9.55
N HIS A 196 -1.29 0.69 8.99
CA HIS A 196 -1.51 0.79 7.55
C HIS A 196 -1.81 2.23 7.17
N CYS A 197 -0.99 2.81 6.32
CA CYS A 197 -1.20 4.13 5.78
C CYS A 197 -1.77 4.05 4.35
N GLY A 198 -2.76 4.90 4.08
CA GLY A 198 -3.27 5.16 2.74
C GLY A 198 -2.75 6.49 2.19
N MET A 199 -3.43 7.02 1.18
CA MET A 199 -3.08 8.32 0.60
C MET A 199 -3.32 9.49 1.58
N ASP A 200 -4.49 9.50 2.23
CA ASP A 200 -4.99 10.59 3.08
C ASP A 200 -5.68 10.06 4.36
N CYS A 201 -5.36 8.83 4.75
CA CYS A 201 -5.94 8.14 5.90
C CYS A 201 -4.98 7.10 6.48
N SER A 202 -5.30 6.66 7.69
CA SER A 202 -4.51 5.74 8.50
C SER A 202 -5.42 4.73 9.16
N VAL A 203 -4.94 3.49 9.29
CA VAL A 203 -5.64 2.40 9.96
C VAL A 203 -4.69 1.66 10.89
N ILE A 204 -5.18 1.36 12.09
CA ILE A 204 -4.55 0.48 13.06
C ILE A 204 -5.41 -0.78 13.15
N LEU A 205 -4.79 -1.94 13.00
CA LEU A 205 -5.37 -3.23 13.38
C LEU A 205 -4.91 -3.59 14.79
N THR A 206 -5.85 -4.01 15.63
CA THR A 206 -5.57 -4.36 17.03
C THR A 206 -5.50 -5.88 17.24
N LEU A 207 -4.92 -6.32 18.36
CA LEU A 207 -4.94 -7.73 18.79
C LEU A 207 -6.36 -8.26 19.00
N GLU A 208 -7.29 -7.37 19.36
CA GLU A 208 -8.72 -7.65 19.52
C GLU A 208 -9.45 -7.81 18.17
N ARG A 209 -8.70 -7.79 17.06
CA ARG A 209 -9.21 -7.96 15.69
C ARG A 209 -10.15 -6.83 15.26
N MET A 210 -9.97 -5.65 15.82
CA MET A 210 -10.72 -4.45 15.47
C MET A 210 -9.87 -3.50 14.61
N LEU A 211 -10.56 -2.72 13.77
CA LEU A 211 -9.95 -1.63 13.02
C LEU A 211 -10.24 -0.30 13.69
N LEU A 212 -9.18 0.50 13.88
CA LEU A 212 -9.27 1.90 14.26
C LEU A 212 -8.80 2.74 13.09
N CYS A 213 -9.55 3.77 12.72
CA CYS A 213 -9.27 4.57 11.54
C CYS A 213 -9.12 6.05 11.89
N SER A 214 -8.22 6.75 11.21
CA SER A 214 -8.12 8.21 11.22
C SER A 214 -7.90 8.76 9.80
N GLY A 215 -8.15 10.05 9.60
CA GLY A 215 -8.03 10.69 8.29
C GLY A 215 -9.34 10.81 7.51
N SER A 216 -9.19 10.94 6.18
CA SER A 216 -10.27 11.09 5.20
C SER A 216 -11.09 9.80 5.07
N ASN A 217 -12.38 9.89 5.35
CA ASN A 217 -13.41 8.85 5.17
C ASN A 217 -14.31 9.12 3.97
N ARG A 218 -13.81 9.81 2.94
CA ARG A 218 -14.56 10.02 1.69
C ARG A 218 -15.07 8.69 1.13
N TYR A 219 -16.32 8.68 0.68
CA TYR A 219 -17.02 7.48 0.20
C TYR A 219 -17.22 6.38 1.25
N ASN A 220 -17.04 6.68 2.54
CA ASN A 220 -17.05 5.71 3.63
C ASN A 220 -15.96 4.63 3.50
N LYS A 221 -14.82 4.96 2.89
CA LYS A 221 -13.73 4.01 2.66
C LYS A 221 -13.09 3.47 3.93
N LEU A 222 -13.24 4.16 5.07
CA LEU A 222 -12.75 3.72 6.38
C LEU A 222 -13.83 3.01 7.20
N ALA A 223 -15.03 2.80 6.65
CA ALA A 223 -16.13 2.12 7.33
C ALA A 223 -16.53 2.77 8.67
N LEU A 224 -16.53 4.10 8.72
CA LEU A 224 -16.87 4.87 9.94
C LEU A 224 -18.33 5.32 10.00
N ASP A 225 -19.05 5.32 8.88
CA ASP A 225 -20.46 5.75 8.87
C ASP A 225 -21.34 4.68 9.55
N CYS A 226 -22.20 5.08 10.49
CA CYS A 226 -23.17 4.15 11.08
C CYS A 226 -24.35 3.95 10.11
N THR A 227 -24.34 2.84 9.37
CA THR A 227 -25.40 2.42 8.43
C THR A 227 -26.40 1.48 9.11
N ARG A 228 -27.12 1.91 10.14
CA ARG A 228 -28.17 1.06 10.72
C ARG A 228 -29.36 1.00 9.76
N SER A 229 -29.71 -0.20 9.29
CA SER A 229 -30.92 -0.45 8.49
C SER A 229 -32.21 -0.09 9.25
N GLU A 230 -32.19 -0.11 10.58
CA GLU A 230 -33.34 0.22 11.43
C GLU A 230 -33.67 1.73 11.54
N PHE A 231 -32.76 2.63 11.11
CA PHE A 231 -33.03 4.08 11.16
C PHE A 231 -33.82 4.60 9.95
N GLN A 232 -33.94 3.80 8.88
CA GLN A 232 -34.79 4.13 7.74
C GLN A 232 -36.27 4.22 8.13
N ASP A 233 -36.67 3.54 9.21
CA ASP A 233 -38.05 3.54 9.74
C ASP A 233 -38.30 4.65 10.79
N ARG A 234 -37.25 5.35 11.27
CA ARG A 234 -37.34 6.41 12.30
C ARG A 234 -37.05 7.82 11.81
N GLY A 235 -36.66 7.99 10.54
CA GLY A 235 -36.36 9.31 9.97
C GLY A 235 -35.10 9.99 10.55
N GLU A 236 -34.26 9.24 11.28
CA GLU A 236 -33.00 9.75 11.81
C GLU A 236 -31.91 9.71 10.72
N ARG A 237 -31.19 10.82 10.56
CA ARG A 237 -30.14 10.97 9.52
C ARG A 237 -28.97 10.03 9.81
N MET A 238 -28.54 9.31 8.77
CA MET A 238 -27.23 8.68 8.66
C MET A 238 -26.13 9.58 9.26
N SER A 239 -25.36 9.08 10.23
CA SER A 239 -24.22 9.81 10.79
C SER A 239 -23.06 9.72 9.80
N VAL A 240 -22.99 10.71 8.92
CA VAL A 240 -21.96 10.79 7.89
C VAL A 240 -20.69 11.39 8.46
N ILE A 241 -19.59 10.65 8.41
CA ILE A 241 -18.26 11.08 8.86
C ILE A 241 -17.39 11.29 7.63
N GLU A 242 -16.95 12.52 7.39
CA GLU A 242 -16.03 12.82 6.30
C GLU A 242 -14.57 12.62 6.69
N GLU A 243 -14.22 12.97 7.93
CA GLU A 243 -12.86 12.98 8.43
C GLU A 243 -12.87 12.74 9.94
N VAL A 244 -11.81 12.12 10.46
CA VAL A 244 -11.61 11.89 11.90
C VAL A 244 -10.16 12.18 12.27
N ALA A 245 -9.97 13.05 13.26
CA ALA A 245 -8.64 13.44 13.74
C ALA A 245 -8.09 12.54 14.86
N LEU A 246 -8.91 11.62 15.39
CA LEU A 246 -8.51 10.61 16.37
C LEU A 246 -8.78 9.22 15.79
N PHE A 247 -7.97 8.24 16.19
CA PHE A 247 -8.22 6.84 15.82
C PHE A 247 -9.54 6.36 16.43
N THR A 248 -10.51 6.17 15.55
CA THR A 248 -11.90 5.86 15.90
C THR A 248 -12.23 4.44 15.44
N PRO A 249 -12.88 3.61 16.27
CA PRO A 249 -13.33 2.29 15.83
C PRO A 249 -14.27 2.36 14.63
N VAL A 250 -14.14 1.41 13.71
CA VAL A 250 -15.06 1.22 12.60
C VAL A 250 -16.50 1.00 13.10
N ALA A 251 -17.46 1.63 12.45
CA ALA A 251 -18.87 1.61 12.87
C ALA A 251 -19.82 1.01 11.83
N SER A 252 -19.41 0.92 10.55
CA SER A 252 -20.25 0.34 9.51
C SER A 252 -20.41 -1.17 9.69
N GLU A 253 -21.64 -1.65 9.55
CA GLU A 253 -21.92 -3.09 9.43
C GLU A 253 -21.51 -3.62 8.05
N PRO A 254 -21.12 -4.91 7.94
CA PRO A 254 -20.97 -5.87 9.05
C PRO A 254 -19.60 -5.77 9.76
N ILE A 255 -18.67 -4.98 9.24
CA ILE A 255 -17.25 -4.96 9.65
C ILE A 255 -17.05 -4.57 11.12
N ASN A 256 -17.93 -3.72 11.68
CA ASN A 256 -17.93 -3.35 13.09
C ASN A 256 -18.10 -4.53 14.08
N SER A 257 -18.52 -5.71 13.60
CA SER A 257 -18.81 -6.88 14.44
C SER A 257 -17.99 -8.12 14.08
N LEU A 258 -17.17 -8.05 13.02
CA LEU A 258 -16.42 -9.19 12.49
C LEU A 258 -14.95 -9.15 12.95
N PRO A 259 -14.34 -10.29 13.32
CA PRO A 259 -12.92 -10.33 13.63
C PRO A 259 -12.10 -10.13 12.35
N ILE A 260 -11.30 -9.05 12.32
CA ILE A 260 -10.50 -8.67 11.16
C ILE A 260 -9.10 -9.27 11.21
N LYS A 261 -8.66 -9.85 10.08
CA LYS A 261 -7.33 -10.42 9.90
C LYS A 261 -6.35 -9.45 9.25
N MET A 262 -6.80 -8.72 8.23
CA MET A 262 -5.94 -7.78 7.50
C MET A 262 -6.77 -6.73 6.75
N VAL A 263 -6.11 -5.62 6.43
CA VAL A 263 -6.68 -4.49 5.69
C VAL A 263 -5.66 -3.98 4.67
N SER A 264 -6.15 -3.46 3.56
CA SER A 264 -5.36 -2.73 2.57
C SER A 264 -6.12 -1.48 2.13
N LEU A 265 -5.39 -0.40 1.88
CA LEU A 265 -5.94 0.91 1.57
C LEU A 265 -5.55 1.32 0.15
N GLY A 266 -6.55 1.69 -0.66
CA GLY A 266 -6.33 2.40 -1.92
C GLY A 266 -6.55 3.90 -1.76
N THR A 267 -6.64 4.61 -2.89
CA THR A 267 -6.87 6.08 -2.85
C THR A 267 -8.24 6.43 -2.30
N SER A 268 -9.28 5.77 -2.80
CA SER A 268 -10.69 6.06 -2.49
C SER A 268 -11.47 4.83 -2.05
N HIS A 269 -10.79 3.72 -1.75
CA HIS A 269 -11.40 2.47 -1.32
C HIS A 269 -10.50 1.73 -0.33
N SER A 270 -11.04 0.75 0.34
CA SER A 270 -10.29 -0.21 1.16
C SER A 270 -10.78 -1.63 0.88
N ALA A 271 -9.89 -2.60 1.13
CA ALA A 271 -10.21 -4.01 1.15
C ALA A 271 -9.88 -4.56 2.54
N ILE A 272 -10.79 -5.34 3.10
CA ILE A 272 -10.76 -5.84 4.47
C ILE A 272 -11.02 -7.33 4.41
N VAL A 273 -10.19 -8.13 5.09
CA VAL A 273 -10.37 -9.58 5.19
C VAL A 273 -10.57 -9.99 6.64
N THR A 274 -11.62 -10.78 6.87
CA THR A 274 -11.96 -11.33 8.19
C THR A 274 -11.04 -12.50 8.54
N GLU A 275 -11.03 -12.95 9.80
CA GLU A 275 -10.33 -14.18 10.19
C GLU A 275 -10.86 -15.43 9.48
N ALA A 276 -12.13 -15.42 9.06
CA ALA A 276 -12.72 -16.47 8.24
C ALA A 276 -12.21 -16.47 6.78
N GLY A 277 -11.48 -15.41 6.37
CA GLY A 277 -10.97 -15.26 5.01
C GLY A 277 -11.96 -14.61 4.04
N GLU A 278 -13.07 -14.09 4.52
CA GLU A 278 -14.06 -13.38 3.70
C GLU A 278 -13.51 -11.99 3.32
N CYS A 279 -13.71 -11.60 2.07
CA CYS A 279 -13.22 -10.33 1.53
C CYS A 279 -14.36 -9.32 1.43
N TYR A 280 -14.20 -8.19 2.11
CA TYR A 280 -15.08 -7.04 2.05
C TYR A 280 -14.34 -5.86 1.45
N THR A 281 -15.08 -4.99 0.77
CA THR A 281 -14.55 -3.73 0.22
C THR A 281 -15.45 -2.57 0.59
N ALA A 282 -14.86 -1.40 0.80
CA ALA A 282 -15.59 -0.17 1.14
C ALA A 282 -15.04 1.02 0.36
N GLY A 283 -15.86 2.05 0.13
CA GLY A 283 -15.44 3.27 -0.56
C GLY A 283 -16.08 3.48 -1.93
N SER A 284 -15.32 4.13 -2.82
CA SER A 284 -15.76 4.43 -4.19
C SER A 284 -15.73 3.18 -5.07
N ASN A 285 -16.74 3.02 -5.92
CA ASN A 285 -16.85 1.95 -6.91
C ASN A 285 -16.91 2.46 -8.36
N GLN A 286 -16.46 3.70 -8.62
CA GLN A 286 -16.57 4.33 -9.95
C GLN A 286 -15.86 3.55 -11.08
N PHE A 287 -14.88 2.72 -10.74
CA PHE A 287 -14.14 1.88 -11.68
C PHE A 287 -14.27 0.39 -11.36
N GLY A 288 -15.25 0.00 -10.53
CA GLY A 288 -15.46 -1.39 -10.12
C GLY A 288 -14.44 -1.90 -9.10
N GLN A 289 -13.65 -1.03 -8.45
CA GLN A 289 -12.58 -1.43 -7.52
C GLN A 289 -13.09 -2.11 -6.23
N LEU A 290 -14.40 -2.05 -5.96
CA LEU A 290 -15.01 -2.82 -4.88
C LEU A 290 -15.26 -4.28 -5.27
N GLY A 291 -15.33 -4.61 -6.56
CA GLY A 291 -15.53 -6.01 -7.00
C GLY A 291 -16.94 -6.54 -6.74
N ALA A 292 -17.88 -5.65 -6.46
CA ALA A 292 -19.27 -5.95 -6.14
C ALA A 292 -20.19 -4.91 -6.79
N VAL A 293 -21.43 -5.31 -7.07
CA VAL A 293 -22.48 -4.39 -7.49
C VAL A 293 -22.98 -3.65 -6.25
N THR A 294 -22.96 -2.31 -6.28
CA THR A 294 -23.38 -1.46 -5.17
C THR A 294 -24.70 -0.77 -5.50
N GLU A 295 -25.78 -1.10 -4.79
CA GLU A 295 -27.09 -0.48 -4.98
C GLU A 295 -27.21 0.90 -4.30
N GLN A 296 -26.38 1.18 -3.30
CA GLN A 296 -26.48 2.38 -2.42
C GLN A 296 -25.67 3.60 -2.90
N GLY A 297 -25.32 3.67 -4.19
CA GLY A 297 -24.51 4.77 -4.73
C GLY A 297 -23.07 4.80 -4.19
N SER A 298 -22.39 5.95 -4.25
CA SER A 298 -20.95 6.06 -3.97
C SER A 298 -20.55 6.10 -2.48
N ARG A 299 -21.50 5.97 -1.53
CA ARG A 299 -21.22 6.03 -0.09
C ARG A 299 -22.03 4.99 0.69
N GLY A 300 -21.88 3.72 0.31
CA GLY A 300 -22.46 2.58 1.02
C GLY A 300 -21.60 2.11 2.20
N GLY A 301 -22.12 1.15 2.96
CA GLY A 301 -21.30 0.38 3.91
C GLY A 301 -20.34 -0.58 3.19
N PRO A 302 -19.42 -1.23 3.92
CA PRO A 302 -18.61 -2.32 3.41
C PRO A 302 -19.46 -3.43 2.79
N VAL A 303 -19.09 -3.88 1.60
CA VAL A 303 -19.80 -4.92 0.86
C VAL A 303 -18.94 -6.18 0.75
N LEU A 304 -19.57 -7.35 0.95
CA LEU A 304 -18.93 -8.63 0.68
C LEU A 304 -18.66 -8.73 -0.82
N VAL A 305 -17.48 -9.22 -1.21
CA VAL A 305 -17.11 -9.46 -2.61
C VAL A 305 -17.66 -10.82 -3.06
N PRO A 306 -18.79 -10.89 -3.80
CA PRO A 306 -19.54 -12.15 -3.96
C PRO A 306 -18.79 -13.19 -4.78
N ALA A 307 -17.99 -12.75 -5.76
CA ALA A 307 -17.19 -13.62 -6.61
C ALA A 307 -16.07 -14.36 -5.83
N LEU A 308 -15.72 -13.89 -4.63
CA LEU A 308 -14.77 -14.55 -3.73
C LEU A 308 -15.46 -15.34 -2.62
N SER A 309 -16.80 -15.43 -2.62
CA SER A 309 -17.53 -16.21 -1.62
C SER A 309 -17.11 -17.68 -1.67
N GLY A 310 -16.89 -18.27 -0.49
CA GLY A 310 -16.37 -19.64 -0.34
C GLY A 310 -14.86 -19.79 -0.62
N LYS A 311 -14.15 -18.71 -0.97
CA LYS A 311 -12.69 -18.69 -1.11
C LYS A 311 -12.07 -18.03 0.11
N VAL A 312 -11.05 -18.66 0.69
CA VAL A 312 -10.31 -18.10 1.83
C VAL A 312 -9.25 -17.16 1.30
N VAL A 313 -9.44 -15.85 1.45
CA VAL A 313 -8.44 -14.85 1.09
C VAL A 313 -7.33 -14.82 2.14
N SER A 314 -6.09 -14.85 1.66
CA SER A 314 -4.87 -14.96 2.48
C SER A 314 -3.95 -13.74 2.37
N LEU A 315 -3.98 -13.03 1.24
CA LEU A 315 -3.24 -11.78 1.03
C LEU A 315 -4.12 -10.76 0.29
N LEU A 316 -3.87 -9.48 0.55
CA LEU A 316 -4.55 -8.35 -0.09
C LEU A 316 -3.53 -7.25 -0.45
N ALA A 317 -3.80 -6.57 -1.56
CA ALA A 317 -3.20 -5.27 -1.87
C ALA A 317 -4.20 -4.40 -2.64
N CYS A 318 -4.19 -3.10 -2.36
CA CYS A 318 -4.99 -2.10 -3.05
C CYS A 318 -4.04 -1.15 -3.78
N GLY A 319 -4.31 -0.90 -5.05
CA GLY A 319 -3.71 0.21 -5.78
C GLY A 319 -4.54 1.49 -5.64
N ASP A 320 -4.35 2.42 -6.57
CA ASP A 320 -5.14 3.67 -6.63
C ASP A 320 -6.66 3.38 -6.73
N ILE A 321 -7.03 2.54 -7.70
CA ILE A 321 -8.40 2.25 -8.14
C ILE A 321 -8.54 0.81 -8.65
N PHE A 322 -7.77 -0.11 -8.08
CA PHE A 322 -7.88 -1.54 -8.30
C PHE A 322 -7.48 -2.31 -7.05
N THR A 323 -7.91 -3.57 -6.97
CA THR A 323 -7.68 -4.45 -5.82
C THR A 323 -7.11 -5.78 -6.29
N VAL A 324 -6.24 -6.34 -5.47
CA VAL A 324 -5.62 -7.66 -5.64
C VAL A 324 -5.90 -8.49 -4.40
N ALA A 325 -6.41 -9.70 -4.59
CA ALA A 325 -6.58 -10.68 -3.53
C ALA A 325 -5.91 -11.99 -3.91
N VAL A 326 -5.24 -12.62 -2.96
CA VAL A 326 -4.66 -13.96 -3.15
C VAL A 326 -5.33 -14.93 -2.21
N THR A 327 -5.93 -15.97 -2.76
CA THR A 327 -6.63 -17.00 -1.99
C THR A 327 -5.66 -18.07 -1.48
N GLN A 328 -6.06 -18.84 -0.48
CA GLN A 328 -5.22 -19.86 0.16
C GLN A 328 -4.78 -20.96 -0.82
N ASP A 329 -5.59 -21.24 -1.84
CA ASP A 329 -5.28 -22.10 -2.99
C ASP A 329 -4.34 -21.45 -4.03
N GLN A 330 -3.71 -20.33 -3.67
CA GLN A 330 -2.67 -19.63 -4.45
C GLN A 330 -3.16 -19.00 -5.75
N VAL A 331 -4.46 -18.77 -5.88
CA VAL A 331 -5.04 -18.06 -7.03
C VAL A 331 -5.02 -16.55 -6.76
N ILE A 332 -4.54 -15.78 -7.73
CA ILE A 332 -4.52 -14.32 -7.69
C ILE A 332 -5.76 -13.80 -8.41
N TYR A 333 -6.55 -12.98 -7.73
CA TYR A 333 -7.70 -12.28 -8.27
C TYR A 333 -7.43 -10.78 -8.35
N THR A 334 -7.78 -10.16 -9.47
CA THR A 334 -7.65 -8.71 -9.67
C THR A 334 -8.93 -8.11 -10.23
N TRP A 335 -9.27 -6.90 -9.81
CA TRP A 335 -10.42 -6.13 -10.29
C TRP A 335 -10.26 -4.63 -10.08
N GLY A 336 -11.07 -3.82 -10.77
CA GLY A 336 -11.01 -2.37 -10.81
C GLY A 336 -10.65 -1.85 -12.20
N LYS A 337 -9.99 -0.69 -12.26
CA LYS A 337 -9.63 -0.08 -13.56
C LYS A 337 -8.61 -0.91 -14.33
N THR A 338 -8.78 -0.98 -15.64
CA THR A 338 -7.93 -1.82 -16.51
C THR A 338 -6.74 -1.11 -17.15
N SER A 339 -6.72 0.21 -17.16
CA SER A 339 -5.73 0.98 -17.92
C SER A 339 -4.28 0.58 -17.60
N ARG A 340 -3.45 0.44 -18.66
CA ARG A 340 -2.02 0.05 -18.59
C ARG A 340 -1.75 -1.37 -18.11
N GLY A 341 -2.67 -2.32 -18.33
CA GLY A 341 -2.44 -3.73 -18.00
C GLY A 341 -2.34 -4.03 -16.51
N ARG A 342 -2.76 -3.09 -15.63
CA ARG A 342 -2.52 -3.15 -14.18
C ARG A 342 -3.18 -4.34 -13.48
N LEU A 343 -4.19 -4.94 -14.11
CA LEU A 343 -4.86 -6.13 -13.60
C LEU A 343 -4.10 -7.43 -13.94
N GLY A 344 -3.13 -7.39 -14.87
CA GLY A 344 -2.37 -8.57 -15.30
C GLY A 344 -3.21 -9.64 -16.00
N ARG A 345 -4.41 -9.29 -16.48
CA ARG A 345 -5.36 -10.16 -17.18
C ARG A 345 -6.14 -9.35 -18.23
N PRO A 346 -6.83 -10.00 -19.17
CA PRO A 346 -7.70 -9.31 -20.12
C PRO A 346 -8.79 -8.49 -19.42
N ASP A 347 -9.17 -7.37 -20.04
CA ASP A 347 -10.05 -6.33 -19.50
C ASP A 347 -11.53 -6.72 -19.33
N GLN A 348 -11.90 -7.95 -19.71
CA GLN A 348 -13.26 -8.46 -19.58
C GLN A 348 -13.69 -8.53 -18.11
N ASP A 349 -14.90 -8.04 -17.82
CA ASP A 349 -15.50 -7.99 -16.49
C ASP A 349 -14.54 -7.48 -15.41
N SER A 350 -13.80 -6.42 -15.75
CA SER A 350 -12.79 -5.82 -14.88
C SER A 350 -13.35 -5.29 -13.56
N HIS A 351 -14.64 -4.96 -13.52
CA HIS A 351 -15.37 -4.53 -12.33
C HIS A 351 -15.67 -5.68 -11.34
N LEU A 352 -15.36 -6.93 -11.70
CA LEU A 352 -15.49 -8.11 -10.86
C LEU A 352 -14.13 -8.79 -10.67
N PRO A 353 -13.89 -9.48 -9.54
CA PRO A 353 -12.71 -10.30 -9.34
C PRO A 353 -12.54 -11.34 -10.46
N GLY A 354 -11.45 -11.23 -11.21
CA GLY A 354 -11.06 -12.21 -12.22
C GLY A 354 -9.68 -12.79 -11.91
N ALA A 355 -9.51 -14.08 -12.18
CA ALA A 355 -8.26 -14.77 -11.93
C ALA A 355 -7.16 -14.31 -12.91
N VAL A 356 -5.94 -14.19 -12.40
CA VAL A 356 -4.73 -13.89 -13.18
C VAL A 356 -4.03 -15.19 -13.56
N THR A 357 -3.78 -15.36 -14.86
CA THR A 357 -3.02 -16.52 -15.37
C THR A 357 -1.53 -16.20 -15.37
N LEU A 358 -0.74 -16.91 -14.56
CA LEU A 358 0.70 -16.78 -14.53
C LEU A 358 1.35 -17.58 -15.69
N PRO A 359 2.39 -17.05 -16.36
CA PRO A 359 2.96 -17.59 -17.61
C PRO A 359 3.82 -18.85 -17.44
N GLN A 360 3.75 -19.54 -16.30
CA GLN A 360 4.58 -20.72 -16.02
C GLN A 360 3.70 -21.96 -15.95
N GLY A 361 3.81 -22.80 -17.00
CA GLY A 361 3.24 -24.14 -17.01
C GLY A 361 3.77 -24.99 -15.85
N ASP A 362 2.87 -25.80 -15.28
CA ASP A 362 3.06 -26.93 -14.35
C ASP A 362 3.90 -26.75 -13.06
N ASN A 363 4.59 -25.62 -12.86
CA ASN A 363 5.28 -25.33 -11.60
C ASN A 363 4.35 -24.58 -10.66
N LEU A 364 3.82 -25.30 -9.67
CA LEU A 364 3.03 -24.71 -8.59
C LEU A 364 3.90 -23.73 -7.79
N LEU A 365 3.48 -22.47 -7.77
CA LEU A 365 4.09 -21.40 -7.00
C LEU A 365 3.28 -21.15 -5.72
N THR A 366 3.96 -20.90 -4.62
CA THR A 366 3.37 -20.32 -3.41
C THR A 366 3.62 -18.83 -3.42
N ILE A 367 2.56 -18.04 -3.51
CA ILE A 367 2.59 -16.60 -3.35
C ILE A 367 2.85 -16.29 -1.88
N VAL A 368 3.89 -15.49 -1.61
CA VAL A 368 4.32 -15.17 -0.24
C VAL A 368 4.02 -13.74 0.15
N SER A 369 3.93 -12.83 -0.82
CA SER A 369 3.52 -11.45 -0.59
C SER A 369 2.99 -10.80 -1.87
N VAL A 370 2.16 -9.79 -1.67
CA VAL A 370 1.65 -8.91 -2.73
C VAL A 370 1.72 -7.48 -2.23
N SER A 371 2.08 -6.56 -3.12
CA SER A 371 2.07 -5.13 -2.85
C SER A 371 1.63 -4.39 -4.12
N SER A 372 0.88 -3.30 -3.95
CA SER A 372 0.39 -2.48 -5.05
C SER A 372 0.74 -1.03 -4.81
N SER A 373 1.20 -0.36 -5.87
CA SER A 373 1.36 1.09 -5.94
C SER A 373 0.20 1.72 -6.71
N HIS A 374 0.28 3.01 -7.04
CA HIS A 374 -0.74 3.70 -7.84
C HIS A 374 -1.01 3.06 -9.23
N GLY A 375 -0.17 2.18 -9.74
CA GLY A 375 -0.43 1.60 -11.07
C GLY A 375 0.27 0.29 -11.37
N SER A 376 0.93 -0.30 -10.38
CA SER A 376 1.68 -1.53 -10.54
C SER A 376 1.45 -2.45 -9.35
N THR A 377 1.53 -3.75 -9.60
CA THR A 377 1.48 -4.78 -8.56
C THR A 377 2.78 -5.56 -8.60
N LEU A 378 3.38 -5.75 -7.43
CA LEU A 378 4.49 -6.66 -7.22
C LEU A 378 3.96 -7.91 -6.51
N VAL A 379 4.28 -9.07 -7.06
CA VAL A 379 3.95 -10.37 -6.45
C VAL A 379 5.26 -11.11 -6.23
N ALA A 380 5.51 -11.52 -4.99
CA ALA A 380 6.61 -12.40 -4.66
C ALA A 380 6.10 -13.83 -4.51
N ALA A 381 6.79 -14.78 -5.13
CA ALA A 381 6.44 -16.18 -5.11
C ALA A 381 7.67 -17.07 -4.91
N LYS A 382 7.47 -18.25 -4.33
CA LYS A 382 8.48 -19.31 -4.20
C LYS A 382 7.97 -20.60 -4.83
N PRO A 383 8.85 -21.47 -5.36
CA PRO A 383 8.43 -22.80 -5.80
C PRO A 383 7.80 -23.60 -4.66
N MET A 384 6.68 -24.30 -4.91
CA MET A 384 6.17 -25.29 -3.96
C MET A 384 7.19 -26.42 -3.83
N GLN A 385 7.69 -26.66 -2.61
CA GLN A 385 8.48 -27.85 -2.34
C GLN A 385 7.56 -29.06 -2.46
N ARG A 386 7.77 -29.92 -3.46
CA ARG A 386 7.14 -31.25 -3.48
C ARG A 386 7.68 -32.00 -2.27
N SER A 387 6.82 -32.39 -1.34
CA SER A 387 7.20 -33.30 -0.28
C SER A 387 7.75 -34.57 -0.91
N SER A 388 9.04 -34.86 -0.72
CA SER A 388 9.55 -36.19 -0.95
C SER A 388 8.87 -37.10 0.07
N SER A 389 7.94 -37.93 -0.38
CA SER A 389 7.45 -39.06 0.40
C SER A 389 8.65 -39.90 0.84
N PRO A 390 8.79 -40.23 2.13
CA PRO A 390 9.83 -41.16 2.55
C PRO A 390 9.51 -42.54 1.95
N VAL A 391 10.43 -43.05 1.14
CA VAL A 391 10.40 -44.42 0.59
C VAL A 391 10.98 -45.37 1.61
#